data_AF-D2VKC4-F1
#
_entry.id   AF-D2VKC4-F1
#
_cell.length_a   1.000
_cell.length_b   1.000
_cell.length_c   1.000
_cell.angle_alpha   90.00
_cell.angle_beta   90.00
_cell.angle_gamma   90.00
#
_symmetry.space_group_name_H-M   'P 1'
#
loop_
_entity.id
_entity.type
_entity.pdbx_description
1 polymer ?
#
loop_
_entity_poly.entity_id
_entity_poly.type
_entity_poly.pdbx_seq_one_letter_code
_entity_poly.pdbx_strand_id
1 'polypeptide(L)'
;MDVSTALSTITTSTTHTNITTNTTSTTATNTTYLAHDSIGIEANELMMLLKDEIGWNLFYEFCTKEYSAENCQCLQDIQTLQNKITRMNGKKRRESCKALQRKYFSGESVQQVNVSGRSRQLIKSIANSKVIDLETANELLIRLRKEVVMNLRDTFSRFILTDDYSDWKEMMMNPESIFKE
;
A
#
# COMPACT_ATOMS: atom_id res chain seq x y z
N MET A 1 -9.21 74.40 11.16
CA MET A 1 -9.36 74.22 9.70
C MET A 1 -9.77 72.77 9.50
N ASP A 2 -11.02 72.55 9.09
CA ASP A 2 -11.39 71.92 7.81
C ASP A 2 -10.49 70.81 7.23
N VAL A 3 -11.01 69.71 6.67
CA VAL A 3 -12.41 69.33 6.37
C VAL A 3 -12.59 67.80 6.33
N SER A 4 -13.85 67.39 6.49
CA SER A 4 -14.50 66.07 6.29
C SER A 4 -13.88 65.00 5.37
N THR A 5 -14.36 63.76 5.58
CA THR A 5 -15.12 62.89 4.64
C THR A 5 -14.59 61.44 4.66
N ALA A 6 -15.32 60.33 4.72
CA ALA A 6 -16.63 59.88 5.24
C ALA A 6 -16.87 58.45 4.66
N LEU A 7 -17.66 57.60 5.32
CA LEU A 7 -18.40 56.41 4.78
C LEU A 7 -17.63 55.39 3.87
N SER A 8 -17.47 54.11 4.24
CA SER A 8 -18.42 53.01 3.90
C SER A 8 -17.77 51.61 4.12
N THR A 9 -18.44 50.43 4.09
CA THR A 9 -19.85 50.03 4.39
C THR A 9 -19.96 48.47 4.42
N ILE A 10 -20.46 47.92 5.54
CA ILE A 10 -21.29 46.68 5.72
C ILE A 10 -20.90 45.35 5.01
N THR A 11 -20.49 44.37 5.84
CA THR A 11 -21.01 42.98 6.00
C THR A 11 -21.33 42.07 4.80
N THR A 12 -20.75 40.86 4.80
CA THR A 12 -21.52 39.59 4.66
C THR A 12 -20.74 38.38 5.18
N SER A 13 -21.17 37.81 6.30
CA SER A 13 -20.70 36.51 6.80
C SER A 13 -21.70 35.44 6.39
N THR A 14 -21.31 34.51 5.52
CA THR A 14 -22.20 33.43 5.06
C THR A 14 -21.92 32.14 5.83
N THR A 15 -22.75 31.86 6.83
CA THR A 15 -22.74 30.61 7.59
C THR A 15 -23.64 29.58 6.89
N HIS A 16 -23.08 28.45 6.42
CA HIS A 16 -23.87 27.31 5.95
C HIS A 16 -23.68 26.09 6.85
N THR A 17 -24.57 25.97 7.84
CA THR A 17 -24.90 24.69 8.48
C THR A 17 -25.71 23.82 7.52
N ASN A 18 -25.28 22.57 7.30
CA ASN A 18 -26.15 21.51 6.82
C ASN A 18 -26.04 20.32 7.78
N ILE A 19 -27.13 20.09 8.51
CA ILE A 19 -27.36 18.88 9.29
C ILE A 19 -28.09 17.90 8.38
N THR A 20 -27.53 16.70 8.18
CA THR A 20 -28.24 15.58 7.55
C THR A 20 -28.15 14.37 8.45
N THR A 21 -29.12 14.22 9.35
CA THR A 21 -29.43 12.94 9.99
C THR A 21 -30.11 12.04 8.97
N ASN A 22 -29.54 10.88 8.67
CA ASN A 22 -30.30 9.74 8.18
C ASN A 22 -29.74 8.46 8.80
N THR A 23 -30.48 7.94 9.78
CA THR A 23 -30.23 6.66 10.42
C THR A 23 -30.87 5.57 9.59
N THR A 24 -30.08 4.68 9.00
CA THR A 24 -30.61 3.43 8.43
C THR A 24 -29.70 2.26 8.78
N SER A 25 -30.02 1.60 9.89
CA SER A 25 -29.56 0.23 10.12
C SER A 25 -30.11 -0.68 9.02
N THR A 26 -29.33 -1.62 8.49
CA THR A 26 -29.50 -3.08 8.65
C THR A 26 -28.54 -3.85 7.72
N THR A 27 -28.05 -4.99 8.19
CA THR A 27 -27.25 -6.02 7.48
C THR A 27 -25.81 -5.67 7.10
N ALA A 28 -24.88 -6.08 7.96
CA ALA A 28 -23.48 -6.20 7.60
C ALA A 28 -23.24 -7.48 6.79
N THR A 29 -22.76 -7.35 5.55
CA THR A 29 -22.08 -8.41 4.81
C THR A 29 -20.62 -8.02 4.64
N ASN A 30 -19.73 -8.78 5.29
CA ASN A 30 -18.28 -8.58 5.20
C ASN A 30 -17.78 -9.01 3.82
N THR A 31 -17.79 -8.10 2.84
CA THR A 31 -17.14 -8.31 1.55
C THR A 31 -15.95 -7.37 1.42
N THR A 32 -14.78 -7.96 1.19
CA THR A 32 -13.44 -7.38 1.21
C THR A 32 -13.34 -6.10 0.36
N TYR A 33 -12.86 -5.01 0.95
CA TYR A 33 -12.49 -3.77 0.24
C TYR A 33 -11.24 -4.00 -0.64
N LEU A 34 -11.43 -4.63 -1.80
CA LEU A 34 -10.51 -4.52 -2.92
C LEU A 34 -10.98 -3.35 -3.79
N ALA A 35 -10.46 -2.15 -3.49
CA ALA A 35 -10.71 -0.97 -4.30
C ALA A 35 -10.21 -1.23 -5.74
N HIS A 36 -11.17 -1.37 -6.65
CA HIS A 36 -10.97 -1.91 -8.00
C HIS A 36 -10.52 -0.81 -8.98
N ASP A 37 -9.38 -0.18 -8.67
CA ASP A 37 -8.82 0.94 -9.42
C ASP A 37 -7.93 0.41 -10.57
N SER A 38 -8.57 0.05 -11.70
CA SER A 38 -8.01 -0.28 -13.02
C SER A 38 -6.60 -0.90 -13.03
N ILE A 39 -6.48 -2.07 -12.38
CA ILE A 39 -5.26 -2.88 -12.37
C ILE A 39 -5.07 -3.49 -13.77
N GLY A 40 -4.11 -2.96 -14.54
CA GLY A 40 -3.76 -3.49 -15.86
C GLY A 40 -3.32 -4.96 -15.79
N ILE A 41 -3.41 -5.69 -16.91
CA ILE A 41 -3.25 -7.15 -16.99
C ILE A 41 -1.99 -7.64 -16.24
N GLU A 42 -0.83 -7.02 -16.50
CA GLU A 42 0.45 -7.30 -15.81
C GLU A 42 0.35 -7.28 -14.29
N ALA A 43 -0.43 -6.36 -13.72
CA ALA A 43 -0.56 -6.20 -12.28
C ALA A 43 -1.59 -7.17 -11.67
N ASN A 44 -2.46 -7.77 -12.48
CA ASN A 44 -3.22 -8.96 -12.07
C ASN A 44 -2.32 -10.21 -12.11
N GLU A 45 -1.51 -10.38 -13.16
CA GLU A 45 -0.57 -11.51 -13.26
C GLU A 45 0.49 -11.49 -12.15
N LEU A 46 1.10 -10.34 -11.86
CA LEU A 46 2.00 -10.17 -10.71
C LEU A 46 1.30 -10.54 -9.39
N MET A 47 0.03 -10.16 -9.22
CA MET A 47 -0.74 -10.51 -8.02
C MET A 47 -1.22 -11.98 -7.99
N MET A 48 -1.12 -12.72 -9.10
CA MET A 48 -1.28 -14.19 -9.13
C MET A 48 0.04 -14.87 -8.79
N LEU A 49 1.13 -14.47 -9.44
CA LEU A 49 2.50 -14.92 -9.18
C LEU A 49 2.87 -14.81 -7.69
N LEU A 50 2.58 -13.68 -7.07
CA LEU A 50 2.86 -13.42 -5.65
C LEU A 50 1.92 -14.17 -4.66
N LYS A 51 0.93 -14.91 -5.15
CA LYS A 51 0.05 -15.77 -4.33
C LYS A 51 0.33 -17.27 -4.51
N ASP A 52 0.88 -17.64 -5.65
CA ASP A 52 1.33 -18.99 -5.93
C ASP A 52 2.69 -19.24 -5.25
N GLU A 53 2.88 -20.43 -4.66
CA GLU A 53 4.11 -20.72 -3.89
C GLU A 53 5.32 -20.88 -4.81
N ILE A 54 5.13 -21.52 -5.98
CA ILE A 54 6.21 -21.74 -6.95
C ILE A 54 6.55 -20.41 -7.64
N GLY A 55 5.53 -19.69 -8.12
CA GLY A 55 5.67 -18.36 -8.71
C GLY A 55 6.33 -17.34 -7.77
N TRP A 56 5.98 -17.35 -6.48
CA TRP A 56 6.64 -16.53 -5.48
C TRP A 56 8.13 -16.87 -5.36
N ASN A 57 8.50 -18.15 -5.29
CA ASN A 57 9.90 -18.57 -5.13
C ASN A 57 10.74 -18.18 -6.35
N LEU A 58 10.27 -18.47 -7.57
CA LEU A 58 10.95 -18.08 -8.82
C LEU A 58 11.15 -16.56 -8.91
N PHE A 59 10.10 -15.79 -8.64
CA PHE A 59 10.19 -14.34 -8.67
C PHE A 59 11.09 -13.77 -7.57
N TYR A 60 11.05 -14.36 -6.37
CA TYR A 60 11.91 -13.95 -5.26
C TYR A 60 13.40 -14.23 -5.54
N GLU A 61 13.71 -15.36 -6.18
CA GLU A 61 15.07 -15.64 -6.66
C GLU A 61 15.50 -14.67 -7.75
N PHE A 62 14.62 -14.35 -8.71
CA PHE A 62 14.89 -13.33 -9.73
C PHE A 62 15.18 -11.96 -9.10
N CYS A 63 14.33 -11.49 -8.17
CA CYS A 63 14.56 -10.26 -7.41
C CYS A 63 15.85 -10.32 -6.57
N THR A 64 16.28 -11.51 -6.14
CA THR A 64 17.56 -11.67 -5.42
C THR A 64 18.75 -11.51 -6.38
N LYS A 65 18.67 -12.07 -7.59
CA LYS A 65 19.67 -11.90 -8.67
C LYS A 65 19.76 -10.43 -9.14
N GLU A 66 18.63 -9.70 -9.15
CA GLU A 66 18.57 -8.27 -9.48
C GLU A 66 18.81 -7.29 -8.31
N TYR A 67 19.13 -7.78 -7.10
CA TYR A 67 19.31 -6.94 -5.89
C TYR A 67 18.09 -6.07 -5.52
N SER A 68 16.87 -6.60 -5.71
CA SER A 68 15.58 -5.94 -5.47
C SER A 68 14.62 -6.72 -4.53
N ALA A 69 15.10 -7.83 -3.94
CA ALA A 69 14.32 -8.73 -3.09
C ALA A 69 13.71 -8.06 -1.83
N GLU A 70 14.25 -6.93 -1.36
CA GLU A 70 13.71 -6.16 -0.25
C GLU A 70 12.30 -5.62 -0.55
N ASN A 71 11.94 -5.41 -1.83
CA ASN A 71 10.58 -5.03 -2.22
C ASN A 71 9.58 -6.18 -1.98
N CYS A 72 9.97 -7.44 -2.26
CA CYS A 72 9.14 -8.62 -1.98
C CYS A 72 8.91 -8.78 -0.47
N GLN A 73 10.00 -8.73 0.31
CA GLN A 73 9.94 -8.82 1.79
C GLN A 73 9.07 -7.70 2.39
N CYS A 74 9.21 -6.47 1.89
CA CYS A 74 8.43 -5.33 2.34
C CYS A 74 6.94 -5.50 2.06
N LEU A 75 6.58 -5.99 0.86
CA LEU A 75 5.18 -6.26 0.51
C LEU A 75 4.58 -7.34 1.43
N GLN A 76 5.30 -8.43 1.71
CA GLN A 76 4.86 -9.51 2.59
C GLN A 76 4.65 -9.02 4.04
N ASP A 77 5.57 -8.20 4.56
CA ASP A 77 5.42 -7.59 5.89
C ASP A 77 4.25 -6.60 5.95
N ILE A 78 4.04 -5.79 4.90
CA ILE A 78 2.88 -4.89 4.80
C ILE A 78 1.57 -5.69 4.81
N GLN A 79 1.43 -6.73 3.98
CA GLN A 79 0.25 -7.58 3.93
C GLN A 79 0.01 -8.29 5.28
N THR A 80 1.07 -8.83 5.88
CA THR A 80 1.03 -9.47 7.20
C THR A 80 0.55 -8.49 8.29
N LEU A 81 0.97 -7.23 8.21
CA LEU A 81 0.52 -6.19 9.12
C LEU A 81 -0.94 -5.77 8.85
N GLN A 82 -1.33 -5.55 7.59
CA GLN A 82 -2.72 -5.25 7.18
C GLN A 82 -3.71 -6.29 7.76
N ASN A 83 -3.39 -7.58 7.66
CA ASN A 83 -4.22 -8.67 8.17
C ASN A 83 -4.38 -8.68 9.71
N LYS A 84 -3.47 -8.02 10.45
CA LYS A 84 -3.41 -8.04 11.92
C LYS A 84 -3.82 -6.69 12.56
N ILE A 85 -3.77 -5.58 11.82
CA ILE A 85 -3.81 -4.22 12.39
C ILE A 85 -5.15 -3.81 12.99
N THR A 86 -6.25 -4.39 12.49
CA THR A 86 -7.62 -4.23 13.04
C THR A 86 -7.70 -4.72 14.49
N ARG A 87 -6.98 -5.81 14.81
CA ARG A 87 -6.95 -6.45 16.15
C ARG A 87 -5.96 -5.78 17.12
N MET A 88 -5.22 -4.76 16.68
CA MET A 88 -4.26 -4.04 17.50
C MET A 88 -4.88 -2.81 18.15
N ASN A 89 -4.48 -2.49 19.38
CA ASN A 89 -4.72 -1.16 19.96
C ASN A 89 -3.75 -0.11 19.38
N GLY A 90 -4.05 1.18 19.54
CA GLY A 90 -3.28 2.25 18.87
C GLY A 90 -1.81 2.37 19.30
N LYS A 91 -1.42 1.84 20.47
CA LYS A 91 -0.02 1.72 20.88
C LYS A 91 0.69 0.61 20.10
N LYS A 92 0.06 -0.57 19.98
CA LYS A 92 0.59 -1.69 19.18
C LYS A 92 0.67 -1.34 17.68
N ARG A 93 -0.32 -0.63 17.13
CA ARG A 93 -0.26 -0.11 15.74
C ARG A 93 0.96 0.77 15.53
N ARG A 94 1.21 1.74 16.43
CA ARG A 94 2.42 2.57 16.39
C ARG A 94 3.70 1.74 16.43
N GLU A 95 3.78 0.75 17.32
CA GLU A 95 4.96 -0.12 17.45
C GLU A 95 5.22 -0.92 16.17
N SER A 96 4.18 -1.47 15.54
CA SER A 96 4.28 -2.18 14.26
C SER A 96 4.67 -1.26 13.09
N CYS A 97 4.02 -0.09 12.95
CA CYS A 97 4.39 0.89 11.92
C CYS A 97 5.81 1.42 12.11
N LYS A 98 6.29 1.56 13.36
CA LYS A 98 7.67 1.96 13.67
C LYS A 98 8.69 0.86 13.39
N ALA A 99 8.34 -0.41 13.61
CA ALA A 99 9.18 -1.54 13.20
C ALA A 99 9.33 -1.58 11.67
N LEU A 100 8.21 -1.46 10.94
CA LEU A 100 8.20 -1.39 9.47
C LEU A 100 9.00 -0.18 8.95
N GLN A 101 8.85 0.99 9.60
CA GLN A 101 9.61 2.21 9.28
C GLN A 101 11.12 1.97 9.38
N ARG A 102 11.57 1.37 10.48
CA ARG A 102 12.99 1.06 10.68
C ARG A 102 13.51 0.04 9.68
N LYS A 103 12.74 -1.02 9.41
CA LYS A 103 13.14 -2.13 8.53
C LYS A 103 13.24 -1.73 7.05
N TYR A 104 12.35 -0.89 6.52
CA TYR A 104 12.32 -0.61 5.07
C TYR A 104 12.40 0.86 4.67
N PHE A 105 12.06 1.79 5.57
CA PHE A 105 11.84 3.21 5.23
C PHE A 105 12.73 4.18 6.01
N SER A 106 13.77 3.66 6.70
CA SER A 106 14.80 4.46 7.34
C SER A 106 15.93 4.76 6.36
N GLY A 107 16.56 5.94 6.49
CA GLY A 107 17.81 6.27 5.78
C GLY A 107 18.95 5.30 6.09
N GLU A 108 18.88 4.65 7.25
CA GLU A 108 19.90 3.75 7.80
C GLU A 108 19.57 2.26 7.57
N SER A 109 18.51 1.93 6.83
CA SER A 109 18.16 0.52 6.62
C SER A 109 19.02 -0.14 5.53
N VAL A 110 19.53 -1.33 5.83
CA VAL A 110 20.14 -2.26 4.87
C VAL A 110 19.13 -2.90 3.91
N GLN A 111 17.83 -2.83 4.21
CA GLN A 111 16.71 -3.27 3.38
C GLN A 111 15.86 -2.07 2.93
N GLN A 112 16.49 -0.93 2.63
CA GLN A 112 15.77 0.27 2.23
C GLN A 112 15.08 0.08 0.88
N VAL A 113 13.74 0.11 0.85
CA VAL A 113 12.98 0.11 -0.41
C VAL A 113 13.00 1.49 -1.06
N ASN A 114 12.97 1.51 -2.39
CA ASN A 114 12.81 2.76 -3.13
C ASN A 114 11.37 3.29 -2.97
N VAL A 115 11.21 4.50 -2.46
CA VAL A 115 9.91 5.17 -2.29
C VAL A 115 10.10 6.69 -2.38
N SER A 116 9.01 7.41 -2.59
CA SER A 116 9.01 8.87 -2.60
C SER A 116 9.44 9.45 -1.24
N GLY A 117 10.16 10.59 -1.28
CA GLY A 117 10.54 11.32 -0.06
C GLY A 117 9.32 11.72 0.78
N ARG A 118 8.18 11.98 0.14
CA ARG A 118 6.89 12.24 0.79
C ARG A 118 6.43 11.03 1.62
N SER A 119 6.51 9.82 1.09
CA SER A 119 6.10 8.61 1.80
C SER A 119 7.09 8.22 2.92
N ARG A 120 8.41 8.42 2.73
CA ARG A 120 9.39 8.34 3.83
C ARG A 120 9.08 9.30 4.97
N GLN A 121 8.75 10.56 4.66
CA GLN A 121 8.42 11.55 5.69
C GLN A 121 7.08 11.25 6.38
N LEU A 122 6.08 10.75 5.64
CA LEU A 122 4.78 10.34 6.19
C LEU A 122 4.93 9.22 7.21
N ILE A 123 5.59 8.11 6.85
CA ILE A 123 5.79 6.99 7.78
C ILE A 123 6.66 7.40 8.98
N LYS A 124 7.69 8.24 8.77
CA LYS A 124 8.52 8.80 9.85
C LYS A 124 7.71 9.67 10.82
N SER A 125 6.76 10.46 10.32
CA SER A 125 5.85 11.25 11.16
C SER A 125 4.94 10.34 11.99
N ILE A 126 4.22 9.44 11.33
CA ILE A 126 3.25 8.52 11.96
C ILE A 126 3.92 7.57 12.97
N ALA A 127 5.13 7.08 12.68
CA ALA A 127 5.90 6.23 13.60
C ALA A 127 6.40 6.96 14.87
N ASN A 128 6.37 8.29 14.88
CA ASN A 128 6.73 9.13 16.03
C ASN A 128 5.51 9.71 16.77
N SER A 129 4.29 9.55 16.26
CA SER A 129 3.04 9.84 16.98
C SER A 129 2.92 9.00 18.26
N LYS A 130 2.22 9.51 19.29
CA LYS A 130 2.04 8.78 20.57
C LYS A 130 1.26 7.47 20.41
N VAL A 131 0.21 7.51 19.60
CA VAL A 131 -0.69 6.42 19.20
C VAL A 131 -1.10 6.61 17.75
N ILE A 132 -1.58 5.55 17.09
CA ILE A 132 -2.22 5.62 15.76
C ILE A 132 -3.60 4.99 15.87
N ASP A 133 -4.63 5.63 15.32
CA ASP A 133 -5.96 5.05 15.11
C ASP A 133 -5.92 3.93 14.03
N LEU A 134 -7.08 3.46 13.56
CA LEU A 134 -7.14 2.36 12.58
C LEU A 134 -7.09 2.88 11.13
N GLU A 135 -7.70 4.03 10.88
CA GLU A 135 -7.87 4.65 9.57
C GLU A 135 -6.52 5.15 9.07
N THR A 136 -5.84 6.01 9.83
CA THR A 136 -4.47 6.50 9.57
C THR A 136 -3.49 5.34 9.32
N ALA A 137 -3.64 4.24 10.06
CA ALA A 137 -2.76 3.08 9.92
C ALA A 137 -3.04 2.29 8.62
N ASN A 138 -4.31 2.14 8.23
CA ASN A 138 -4.70 1.49 6.98
C ASN A 138 -4.31 2.34 5.76
N GLU A 139 -4.58 3.64 5.77
CA GLU A 139 -4.19 4.57 4.71
C GLU A 139 -2.68 4.56 4.45
N LEU A 140 -1.89 4.59 5.54
CA LEU A 140 -0.44 4.46 5.47
C LEU A 140 -0.01 3.16 4.77
N LEU A 141 -0.57 2.02 5.17
CA LEU A 141 -0.20 0.72 4.59
C LEU A 141 -0.66 0.58 3.13
N ILE A 142 -1.83 1.11 2.76
CA ILE A 142 -2.30 1.16 1.37
C ILE A 142 -1.35 1.99 0.52
N ARG A 143 -0.92 3.16 1.01
CA ARG A 143 0.01 4.05 0.30
C ARG A 143 1.39 3.42 0.10
N LEU A 144 1.96 2.84 1.17
CA LEU A 144 3.27 2.18 1.10
C LEU A 144 3.22 0.95 0.19
N ARG A 145 2.15 0.14 0.29
CA ARG A 145 1.91 -1.00 -0.61
C ARG A 145 1.86 -0.55 -2.07
N LYS A 146 1.20 0.56 -2.39
CA LYS A 146 1.12 1.08 -3.77
C LYS A 146 2.51 1.39 -4.33
N GLU A 147 3.37 2.06 -3.57
CA GLU A 147 4.74 2.36 -4.03
C GLU A 147 5.61 1.10 -4.15
N VAL A 148 5.56 0.17 -3.19
CA VAL A 148 6.30 -1.11 -3.27
C VAL A 148 5.84 -1.98 -4.44
N VAL A 149 4.53 -2.06 -4.70
CA VAL A 149 3.98 -2.77 -5.87
C VAL A 149 4.43 -2.12 -7.18
N MET A 150 4.58 -0.79 -7.25
CA MET A 150 5.12 -0.14 -8.44
C MET A 150 6.59 -0.53 -8.71
N ASN A 151 7.42 -0.66 -7.68
CA ASN A 151 8.79 -1.18 -7.85
C ASN A 151 8.79 -2.64 -8.35
N LEU A 152 7.92 -3.48 -7.76
CA LEU A 152 7.79 -4.87 -8.17
C LEU A 152 7.26 -5.01 -9.60
N ARG A 153 6.45 -4.07 -10.11
CA ARG A 153 6.04 -4.06 -11.52
C ARG A 153 7.20 -3.77 -12.48
N ASP A 154 8.14 -2.89 -12.11
CA ASP A 154 9.35 -2.66 -12.91
C ASP A 154 10.19 -3.94 -13.01
N THR A 155 10.45 -4.59 -11.87
CA THR A 155 11.17 -5.88 -11.81
C THR A 155 10.41 -6.99 -12.55
N PHE A 156 9.09 -7.06 -12.39
CA PHE A 156 8.23 -8.02 -13.08
C PHE A 156 8.27 -7.84 -14.61
N SER A 157 8.35 -6.61 -15.13
CA SER A 157 8.46 -6.38 -16.57
C SER A 157 9.74 -6.94 -17.20
N ARG A 158 10.79 -7.17 -16.39
CA ARG A 158 11.98 -7.94 -16.78
C ARG A 158 11.80 -9.44 -16.56
N PHE A 159 11.19 -9.85 -15.44
CA PHE A 159 10.93 -11.26 -15.13
C PHE A 159 10.07 -11.98 -16.18
N ILE A 160 9.06 -11.31 -16.76
CA ILE A 160 8.21 -11.91 -17.81
C ILE A 160 8.93 -12.28 -19.11
N LEU A 161 10.21 -11.88 -19.25
CA LEU A 161 11.06 -12.19 -20.39
C LEU A 161 12.02 -13.36 -20.11
N THR A 162 11.84 -14.07 -18.99
CA THR A 162 12.68 -15.20 -18.57
C THR A 162 12.03 -16.56 -18.87
N ASP A 163 12.87 -17.58 -19.01
CA ASP A 163 12.43 -18.97 -19.11
C ASP A 163 11.70 -19.40 -17.82
N ASP A 164 12.24 -19.05 -16.64
CA ASP A 164 11.62 -19.27 -15.32
C ASP A 164 10.13 -18.85 -15.26
N TYR A 165 9.78 -17.68 -15.83
CA TYR A 165 8.40 -17.21 -15.91
C TYR A 165 7.57 -17.96 -16.96
N SER A 166 8.18 -18.33 -18.08
CA SER A 166 7.52 -19.03 -19.19
C SER A 166 7.08 -20.43 -18.75
N ASP A 167 7.97 -21.17 -18.11
CA ASP A 167 7.71 -22.51 -17.55
C ASP A 167 6.62 -22.45 -16.47
N TRP A 168 6.69 -21.48 -15.56
CA TRP A 168 5.65 -21.24 -14.56
C TRP A 168 4.28 -20.93 -15.19
N LYS A 169 4.26 -20.11 -16.25
CA LYS A 169 3.02 -19.72 -16.94
C LYS A 169 2.41 -20.90 -17.71
N GLU A 170 3.23 -21.76 -18.31
CA GLU A 170 2.74 -23.00 -18.92
C GLU A 170 2.13 -23.93 -17.85
N MET A 171 2.83 -24.19 -16.75
CA MET A 171 2.32 -25.00 -15.64
C MET A 171 0.98 -24.47 -15.09
N MET A 172 0.81 -23.15 -14.97
CA MET A 172 -0.42 -22.52 -14.50
C MET A 172 -1.58 -22.60 -15.50
N MET A 173 -1.29 -22.61 -16.81
CA MET A 173 -2.31 -22.60 -17.87
C MET A 173 -2.66 -24.00 -18.40
N ASN A 174 -1.74 -24.97 -18.29
CA ASN A 174 -1.87 -26.31 -18.82
C ASN A 174 -1.33 -27.38 -17.82
N PRO A 175 -1.95 -27.55 -16.65
CA PRO A 175 -1.49 -28.52 -15.65
C PRO A 175 -1.51 -29.98 -16.12
N GLU A 176 -2.17 -30.29 -17.25
CA GLU A 176 -2.20 -31.63 -17.84
C GLU A 176 -1.02 -31.97 -18.78
N SER A 177 -0.19 -31.01 -19.21
CA SER A 177 1.02 -31.33 -20.01
C SER A 177 2.11 -31.98 -19.15
N ILE A 178 2.15 -31.65 -17.86
CA ILE A 178 3.16 -32.08 -16.89
C ILE A 178 3.15 -33.60 -16.65
N PHE A 179 2.02 -34.27 -16.91
CA PHE A 179 1.83 -35.71 -16.66
C PHE A 179 1.86 -36.56 -17.94
N LYS A 180 2.44 -36.05 -19.04
CA LYS A 180 2.52 -36.74 -20.34
C LYS A 180 3.97 -36.96 -20.78
N GLU A 181 4.67 -37.84 -20.05
CA GLU A 181 5.86 -38.58 -20.52
C GLU A 181 5.52 -40.07 -20.66
#